data_AF-A0A968LR51-F1
#
_entry.id   AF-A0A968LR51-F1
#
_cell.length_a   1.000
_cell.length_b   1.000
_cell.length_c   1.000
_cell.angle_alpha   90.00
_cell.angle_beta   90.00
_cell.angle_gamma   90.00
#
_symmetry.space_group_name_H-M   'P 1'
#
loop_
_entity.id
_entity.type
_entity.pdbx_description
1 polymer ?
#
loop_
_entity_poly.entity_id
_entity_poly.type
_entity_poly.pdbx_seq_one_letter_code
_entity_poly.pdbx_strand_id
1 'polypeptide(L)' 'MRQTAQGWGVQAGAFKTESNAVALRDRLLKAGLAARVDAGDGGLYRVIVGAYATADAARETTAGIAAALR' A
#
# COMPACT_ATOMS: atom_id res chain seq x y z
N MET A 1 20.72 -6.41 10.97
CA MET A 1 19.79 -5.39 11.51
C MET A 1 18.39 -5.81 11.15
N ARG A 2 17.56 -6.20 12.12
CA ARG A 2 16.15 -6.53 11.87
C ARG A 2 15.44 -5.23 11.54
N GLN A 3 14.98 -5.06 10.30
CA GLN A 3 14.05 -3.99 9.96
C GLN A 3 12.72 -4.29 10.66
N THR A 4 12.65 -4.02 11.97
CA THR A 4 11.38 -3.83 12.65
C THR A 4 10.82 -2.55 12.06
N ALA A 5 10.09 -2.68 10.96
CA ALA A 5 9.37 -1.58 10.36
C ALA A 5 8.30 -1.13 11.37
N GLN A 6 8.71 -0.33 12.35
CA GLN A 6 7.83 0.57 13.11
C GLN A 6 7.43 1.72 12.17
N GLY A 7 7.08 1.37 10.95
CA GLY A 7 6.72 2.27 9.87
C GLY A 7 5.23 2.10 9.61
N TRP A 8 4.54 3.22 9.53
CA TRP A 8 3.15 3.32 9.15
C TRP A 8 3.04 2.97 7.66
N GLY A 9 2.18 2.01 7.33
CA GLY A 9 1.79 1.70 5.96
C GLY A 9 0.34 2.07 5.75
N VAL A 10 0.03 2.70 4.61
CA VAL A 10 -1.37 3.02 4.26
C VAL A 10 -1.96 1.83 3.52
N GLN A 11 -2.98 1.20 4.08
CA GLN A 11 -3.73 0.17 3.35
C GLN A 11 -4.61 0.86 2.29
N ALA A 12 -4.22 0.75 1.03
CA ALA A 12 -4.99 1.30 -0.10
C ALA A 12 -6.20 0.42 -0.45
N GLY A 13 -6.15 -0.89 -0.16
CA GLY A 13 -7.27 -1.80 -0.39
C GLY A 13 -6.97 -3.24 0.01
N ALA A 14 -8.01 -4.08 0.04
CA ALA A 14 -7.92 -5.51 0.24
C ALA A 14 -8.73 -6.25 -0.84
N PHE A 15 -8.10 -7.18 -1.54
CA PHE A 15 -8.68 -7.91 -2.67
C PHE A 15 -8.72 -9.41 -2.40
N LYS A 16 -9.74 -10.10 -2.91
CA LYS A 16 -9.81 -11.57 -2.86
C LYS A 16 -8.88 -12.25 -3.87
N THR A 17 -8.45 -11.55 -4.91
CA THR A 17 -7.64 -12.09 -6.00
C THR A 17 -6.32 -11.34 -6.10
N GLU A 18 -5.23 -12.09 -6.24
CA GLU A 18 -3.88 -11.55 -6.37
C GLU A 18 -3.77 -10.58 -7.56
N SER A 19 -4.35 -10.94 -8.71
CA SER A 19 -4.28 -10.11 -9.92
C SER A 19 -4.85 -8.70 -9.71
N ASN A 20 -5.93 -8.56 -8.93
CA ASN A 20 -6.50 -7.24 -8.63
C ASN A 20 -5.59 -6.44 -7.69
N ALA A 21 -5.00 -7.10 -6.69
CA ALA A 21 -4.04 -6.45 -5.80
C ALA A 21 -2.77 -6.03 -6.55
N VAL A 22 -2.27 -6.86 -7.46
CA VAL A 22 -1.12 -6.56 -8.33
C VAL A 22 -1.43 -5.41 -9.28
N ALA A 23 -2.64 -5.37 -9.87
CA ALA A 23 -3.06 -4.27 -10.73
C ALA A 23 -3.11 -2.94 -9.97
N LEU A 24 -3.63 -2.93 -8.74
CA LEU A 24 -3.60 -1.72 -7.91
C LEU A 24 -2.17 -1.32 -7.55
N ARG A 25 -1.34 -2.28 -7.13
CA ARG A 25 0.09 -2.04 -6.84
C ARG A 25 0.78 -1.38 -8.04
N ASP A 26 0.58 -1.89 -9.25
CA ASP A 26 1.22 -1.38 -10.46
C ASP A 26 0.79 0.06 -10.78
N ARG A 27 -0.50 0.38 -10.62
CA ARG A 27 -1.00 1.76 -10.78
C ARG A 27 -0.35 2.71 -9.77
N LEU A 28 -0.23 2.28 -8.52
CA LEU A 28 0.40 3.07 -7.46
C LEU A 28 1.89 3.27 -7.73
N LEU A 29 2.60 2.23 -8.17
CA LEU A 29 4.01 2.31 -8.58
C LEU A 29 4.18 3.26 -9.78
N LYS A 30 3.28 3.21 -10.77
CA LYS A 30 3.27 4.15 -11.91
C LYS A 30 3.01 5.60 -11.49
N ALA A 31 2.23 5.81 -10.44
CA ALA A 31 2.04 7.12 -9.82
C ALA A 31 3.26 7.58 -8.98
N GLY A 32 4.33 6.77 -8.89
CA GLY A 32 5.53 7.06 -8.10
C GLY A 32 5.41 6.67 -6.63
N LEU A 33 4.36 5.95 -6.25
CA LEU A 33 4.10 5.54 -4.87
C LEU A 33 4.64 4.12 -4.64
N ALA A 34 5.49 3.95 -3.63
CA ALA A 34 6.02 2.63 -3.28
C ALA A 34 4.93 1.74 -2.68
N ALA A 35 4.36 0.81 -3.47
CA ALA A 35 3.30 -0.09 -3.03
C ALA A 35 3.78 -1.56 -2.95
N ARG A 36 3.28 -2.30 -1.97
CA ARG A 36 3.49 -3.74 -1.79
C ARG A 36 2.15 -4.47 -1.64
N VAL A 37 2.12 -5.71 -2.11
CA VAL A 37 1.01 -6.63 -1.84
C VAL A 37 1.42 -7.51 -0.67
N ASP A 38 0.54 -7.61 0.31
CA ASP A 38 0.69 -8.44 1.49
C ASP A 38 -0.44 -9.48 1.47
N ALA A 39 -0.08 -10.74 1.27
CA ALA A 39 -1.02 -11.85 1.34
C ALA A 39 -1.22 -12.19 2.82
N GLY A 40 -2.25 -11.62 3.43
CA GLY A 40 -2.53 -11.87 4.85
C GLY A 40 -3.14 -13.25 5.07
N ASP A 41 -2.97 -13.77 6.29
CA ASP A 41 -3.70 -14.96 6.78
C ASP A 41 -5.21 -14.73 6.65
N GLY A 42 -5.85 -15.42 5.70
CA GLY A 42 -7.27 -15.24 5.37
C GLY A 42 -7.60 -15.20 3.87
N GLY A 43 -6.61 -15.35 3.00
CA GLY A 43 -6.83 -15.41 1.54
C GLY A 43 -7.19 -14.06 0.92
N LEU A 44 -6.84 -12.96 1.60
CA LEU A 44 -7.02 -11.60 1.12
C LEU A 44 -5.66 -10.97 0.86
N TYR A 45 -5.52 -10.41 -0.34
CA TYR A 45 -4.36 -9.67 -0.79
C TYR A 45 -4.54 -8.19 -0.45
N ARG A 46 -3.82 -7.73 0.57
CA ARG A 46 -3.85 -6.33 1.03
C ARG A 46 -2.80 -5.55 0.29
N VAL A 47 -3.17 -4.41 -0.28
CA VAL A 47 -2.23 -3.50 -0.93
C VAL A 47 -1.87 -2.41 0.06
N ILE A 48 -0.61 -2.38 0.46
CA ILE A 48 -0.07 -1.45 1.44
C ILE A 48 0.89 -0.52 0.71
N VAL A 49 0.73 0.78 0.92
CA VAL A 49 1.54 1.82 0.31
C VAL A 49 2.45 2.43 1.37
N GLY A 50 3.72 2.46 1.02
CA GLY A 50 4.83 3.04 1.75
C GLY A 50 5.20 2.32 3.04
N ALA A 51 6.40 2.64 3.51
CA ALA A 51 6.87 2.39 4.85
C ALA A 51 7.23 3.75 5.44
N TYR A 52 6.23 4.47 5.94
CA TYR A 52 6.39 5.83 6.45
C TYR A 52 6.88 5.81 7.89
N ALA A 53 7.89 6.60 8.23
CA ALA A 53 8.35 6.70 9.62
C ALA A 53 7.30 7.37 10.54
N THR A 54 6.37 8.15 9.99
CA THR A 54 5.37 8.92 10.74
C THR A 54 3.98 8.78 10.13
N ALA A 55 2.94 8.89 10.98
CA ALA A 55 1.55 8.86 10.55
C ALA A 55 1.17 10.06 9.65
N ASP A 56 1.90 11.17 9.75
CA ASP A 56 1.67 12.38 8.95
C ASP A 56 2.08 12.17 7.49
N ALA A 57 3.28 11.60 7.26
CA ALA A 57 3.72 11.20 5.91
C ALA A 57 2.80 10.13 5.27
N ALA A 58 2.23 9.26 6.10
CA ALA A 58 1.21 8.31 5.66
C ALA A 58 -0.09 9.03 5.23
N ARG A 59 -0.52 10.09 5.93
CA ARG A 59 -1.70 10.88 5.56
C ARG A 59 -1.54 11.64 4.25
N GLU A 60 -0.41 12.32 4.06
CA GLU A 60 -0.08 12.99 2.79
C GLU A 60 -0.13 12.01 1.61
N THR A 61 0.42 10.82 1.81
CA THR A 61 0.36 9.76 0.80
C THR A 61 -1.06 9.28 0.57
N THR A 62 -1.90 9.21 1.60
CA THR A 62 -3.32 8.83 1.45
C THR A 62 -4.05 9.78 0.50
N ALA A 63 -3.75 11.08 0.56
CA ALA A 63 -4.29 12.05 -0.39
C ALA A 63 -3.79 11.80 -1.84
N GLY A 64 -2.51 11.48 -2.00
CA GLY A 64 -1.94 11.09 -3.30
C GLY A 64 -2.53 9.79 -3.87
N ILE A 65 -2.79 8.80 -3.02
CA ILE A 65 -3.46 7.53 -3.38
C ILE A 65 -4.89 7.81 -3.85
N ALA A 66 -5.64 8.66 -3.13
CA ALA A 66 -7.00 9.03 -3.51
C ALA A 66 -7.04 9.75 -4.86
N ALA A 67 -6.06 10.61 -5.14
CA ALA A 67 -5.92 11.26 -6.45
C ALA A 67 -5.57 10.27 -7.57
N ALA A 68 -4.72 9.28 -7.30
CA ALA A 68 -4.34 8.24 -8.26
C ALA A 68 -5.44 7.19 -8.52
N LEU A 69 -6.46 7.13 -7.66
CA LEU A 69 -7.62 6.24 -7.76
C LEU A 69 -8.83 6.89 -8.44
N ARG A 70 -8.77 8.20 -8.74
CA ARG A 70 -9.84 8.96 -9.40
C ARG A 70 -9.82 8.75 -10.91
#